data_AF-A0A2U1S613-F1
#
_entry.id   AF-A0A2U1S613-F1
#
_cell.length_a   1.000
_cell.length_b   1.000
_cell.length_c   1.000
_cell.angle_alpha   90.00
_cell.angle_beta   90.00
_cell.angle_gamma   90.00
#
_symmetry.space_group_name_H-M   'P 1'
#
loop_
_entity.id
_entity.type
_entity.pdbx_description
1 polymer ?
#
loop_
_entity_poly.entity_id
_entity_poly.type
_entity_poly.pdbx_seq_one_letter_code
_entity_poly.pdbx_strand_id
1 'polypeptide(L)'
;MIKIATAECFTHGKIGNELHALGQSYEGKFGCEYIKNPEKYGGFNYSEISVTCSLFIPTIDAVKTILRVPNPPEPKELIKGIKVYDEYGDKEVSKVMAKAVKKLTNCDIAIGTTAGIGRGGISVVTDELEITTTTNINADLRENNSFDLLKRQESGIKKAIEIILLLLNNDFKKLESIENIEIIKK
;
A
#
# COMPACT_ATOMS: atom_id res chain seq x y z
N MET A 1 18.93 -8.45 -4.02
CA MET A 1 17.53 -8.26 -4.41
C MET A 1 16.68 -8.07 -3.17
N ILE A 2 15.84 -7.04 -3.15
CA ILE A 2 14.84 -6.75 -2.12
C ILE A 2 13.48 -7.22 -2.62
N LYS A 3 12.88 -8.17 -1.92
CA LYS A 3 11.57 -8.75 -2.22
C LYS A 3 10.47 -7.86 -1.67
N ILE A 4 9.56 -7.44 -2.54
CA ILE A 4 8.38 -6.64 -2.17
C ILE A 4 7.11 -7.40 -2.49
N ALA A 5 6.13 -7.39 -1.59
CA ALA A 5 4.79 -7.93 -1.86
C ALA A 5 3.70 -6.95 -1.42
N THR A 6 2.60 -6.89 -2.18
CA THR A 6 1.48 -5.99 -1.87
C THR A 6 0.16 -6.75 -1.74
N ALA A 7 -0.66 -6.31 -0.79
CA ALA A 7 -2.07 -6.65 -0.67
C ALA A 7 -2.86 -5.34 -0.70
N GLU A 8 -3.49 -5.07 -1.84
CA GLU A 8 -4.07 -3.79 -2.19
C GLU A 8 -5.59 -3.87 -2.31
N CYS A 9 -6.28 -2.79 -1.94
CA CYS A 9 -7.69 -2.61 -2.20
C CYS A 9 -7.90 -1.36 -3.05
N PHE A 10 -8.01 -0.17 -2.46
CA PHE A 10 -8.31 1.05 -3.21
C PHE A 10 -7.23 1.48 -4.21
N THR A 11 -6.02 0.94 -4.12
CA THR A 11 -4.92 1.17 -5.06
C THR A 11 -4.84 0.15 -6.21
N HIS A 12 -5.72 -0.85 -6.22
CA HIS A 12 -5.97 -1.74 -7.37
C HIS A 12 -4.75 -2.53 -7.88
N GLY A 13 -3.78 -2.85 -7.01
CA GLY A 13 -2.57 -3.58 -7.41
C GLY A 13 -1.54 -2.71 -8.16
N LYS A 14 -1.82 -1.40 -8.29
CA LYS A 14 -0.97 -0.47 -9.04
C LYS A 14 0.35 -0.20 -8.32
N ILE A 15 0.41 -0.26 -6.99
CA ILE A 15 1.68 -0.04 -6.28
C ILE A 15 2.67 -1.13 -6.66
N GLY A 16 2.26 -2.39 -6.57
CA GLY A 16 3.12 -3.51 -6.99
C GLY A 16 3.50 -3.44 -8.47
N ASN A 17 2.60 -2.99 -9.35
CA ASN A 17 2.90 -2.81 -10.77
C ASN A 17 3.98 -1.73 -11.00
N GLU A 18 3.85 -0.58 -10.35
CA GLU A 18 4.81 0.54 -10.45
C GLU A 18 6.19 0.13 -9.95
N LEU A 19 6.27 -0.56 -8.82
CA LEU A 19 7.54 -1.05 -8.26
C LEU A 19 8.17 -2.14 -9.12
N HIS A 20 7.37 -3.01 -9.74
CA HIS A 20 7.86 -4.02 -10.67
C HIS A 20 8.47 -3.36 -11.91
N ALA A 21 7.75 -2.41 -12.53
CA ALA A 21 8.22 -1.66 -13.67
C ALA A 21 9.53 -0.91 -13.37
N LEU A 22 9.63 -0.29 -12.19
CA LEU A 22 10.85 0.36 -11.73
C LEU A 22 12.02 -0.62 -11.62
N GLY A 23 11.81 -1.79 -10.99
CA GLY A 23 12.85 -2.81 -10.85
C GLY A 23 13.31 -3.41 -12.18
N GLN A 24 12.44 -3.43 -13.19
CA GLN A 24 12.77 -3.93 -14.53
C GLN A 24 13.21 -2.84 -15.51
N SER A 25 13.27 -1.57 -15.07
CA SER A 25 13.58 -0.42 -15.94
C SER A 25 12.65 -0.33 -17.15
N TYR A 26 11.37 -0.66 -16.96
CA TYR A 26 10.35 -0.54 -18.01
C TYR A 26 10.10 0.93 -18.37
N GLU A 27 9.91 1.17 -19.67
CA GLU A 27 9.55 2.47 -20.23
C GLU A 27 8.11 2.47 -20.78
N GLY A 28 7.54 3.65 -20.99
CA GLY A 28 6.22 3.82 -21.60
C GLY A 28 5.06 3.60 -20.62
N LYS A 29 4.03 2.87 -21.04
CA LYS A 29 2.76 2.71 -20.29
C LYS A 29 2.68 1.43 -19.44
N PHE A 30 3.77 0.69 -19.28
CA PHE A 30 3.80 -0.57 -18.54
C PHE A 30 3.82 -0.37 -17.01
N GLY A 31 4.31 0.79 -16.55
CA GLY A 31 4.35 1.24 -15.15
C GLY A 31 5.21 2.50 -15.04
N CYS A 32 5.54 2.91 -13.82
CA CYS A 32 6.24 4.18 -13.52
C CYS A 32 5.43 5.45 -13.84
N GLU A 33 4.11 5.37 -13.96
CA GLU A 33 3.24 6.55 -14.13
C GLU A 33 3.38 7.52 -12.93
N TYR A 34 3.57 6.95 -11.74
CA TYR A 34 3.65 7.67 -10.48
C TYR A 34 5.10 7.84 -9.98
N ILE A 35 6.08 7.25 -10.66
CA ILE A 35 7.50 7.31 -10.31
C ILE A 35 8.25 8.16 -11.33
N LYS A 36 8.33 9.48 -11.06
CA LYS A 36 9.13 10.41 -11.85
C LYS A 36 10.42 10.74 -11.12
N ASN A 37 11.55 10.48 -11.77
CA ASN A 37 12.90 10.79 -11.30
C ASN A 37 13.24 10.08 -9.97
N PRO A 38 13.27 8.73 -9.93
CA PRO A 38 13.54 7.98 -8.70
C PRO A 38 14.92 8.29 -8.08
N GLU A 39 15.87 8.80 -8.86
CA GLU A 39 17.18 9.29 -8.42
C GLU A 39 17.11 10.48 -7.46
N LYS A 40 16.00 11.23 -7.44
CA LYS A 40 15.81 12.34 -6.48
C LYS A 40 15.69 11.86 -5.02
N TYR A 41 15.36 10.58 -4.82
CA TYR A 41 15.25 9.97 -3.50
C TYR A 41 16.61 9.49 -2.96
N GLY A 42 17.61 9.32 -3.83
CA GLY A 42 18.95 8.91 -3.45
C GLY A 42 19.58 7.94 -4.46
N GLY A 43 20.66 7.28 -4.04
CA GLY A 43 21.50 6.43 -4.89
C GLY A 43 21.19 4.93 -4.82
N PHE A 44 20.04 4.51 -4.30
CA PHE A 44 19.66 3.10 -4.27
C PHE A 44 19.57 2.52 -5.69
N ASN A 45 20.17 1.34 -5.91
CA ASN A 45 20.07 0.64 -7.19
C ASN A 45 18.70 -0.05 -7.31
N TYR A 46 17.75 0.60 -7.98
CA TYR A 46 16.38 0.10 -8.09
C TYR A 46 16.23 -1.23 -8.86
N SER A 47 17.22 -1.66 -9.65
CA SER A 47 17.19 -3.00 -10.27
C SER A 47 17.25 -4.15 -9.26
N GLU A 48 17.58 -3.86 -8.00
CA GLU A 48 17.50 -4.83 -6.91
C GLU A 48 16.05 -5.11 -6.46
N ILE A 49 15.05 -4.32 -6.88
CA ILE A 49 13.64 -4.56 -6.52
C ILE A 49 13.12 -5.80 -7.25
N SER A 50 12.56 -6.73 -6.47
CA SER A 50 11.86 -7.91 -6.98
C SER A 50 10.45 -7.97 -6.37
N VAL A 51 9.42 -7.72 -7.18
CA VAL A 51 8.03 -7.85 -6.72
C VAL A 51 7.62 -9.31 -6.75
N THR A 52 7.31 -9.87 -5.57
CA THR A 52 6.89 -11.28 -5.41
C THR A 52 5.43 -11.48 -5.80
N CYS A 53 4.55 -10.58 -5.37
CA CYS A 53 3.16 -10.53 -5.81
C CYS A 53 2.56 -9.14 -5.61
N SER A 54 1.56 -8.80 -6.42
CA SER A 54 0.67 -7.67 -6.23
C SER A 54 -0.77 -8.17 -6.23
N LEU A 55 -1.41 -8.19 -5.07
CA LEU A 55 -2.72 -8.81 -4.90
C LEU A 55 -3.80 -7.74 -4.76
N PHE A 56 -4.81 -7.76 -5.63
CA PHE A 56 -6.04 -6.97 -5.44
C PHE A 56 -7.04 -7.77 -4.58
N ILE A 57 -7.21 -7.36 -3.32
CA ILE A 57 -7.97 -8.06 -2.28
C ILE A 57 -9.11 -7.15 -1.75
N PRO A 58 -10.16 -6.88 -2.55
CA PRO A 58 -11.23 -5.98 -2.14
C PRO A 58 -12.21 -6.62 -1.15
N THR A 59 -12.45 -7.93 -1.23
CA THR A 59 -13.48 -8.61 -0.45
C THR A 59 -12.96 -9.13 0.88
N ILE A 60 -13.85 -9.21 1.88
CA ILE A 60 -13.53 -9.80 3.18
C ILE A 60 -13.18 -11.29 3.06
N ASP A 61 -13.81 -12.01 2.14
CA ASP A 61 -13.55 -13.42 1.89
C ASP A 61 -12.14 -13.65 1.32
N ALA A 62 -11.66 -12.76 0.46
CA ALA A 62 -10.29 -12.85 -0.06
C ALA A 62 -9.26 -12.55 1.05
N VAL A 63 -9.56 -11.66 1.99
CA VAL A 63 -8.74 -11.47 3.20
C VAL A 63 -8.68 -12.77 4.02
N LYS A 64 -9.82 -13.45 4.20
CA LYS A 64 -9.89 -14.72 4.95
C LYS A 64 -9.17 -15.87 4.26
N THR A 65 -9.38 -16.03 2.97
CA THR A 65 -8.95 -17.23 2.22
C THR A 65 -7.59 -17.07 1.56
N ILE A 66 -7.34 -15.95 0.88
CA ILE A 66 -6.08 -15.70 0.15
C ILE A 66 -4.99 -15.23 1.11
N LEU A 67 -5.28 -14.23 1.93
CA LEU A 67 -4.33 -13.73 2.93
C LEU A 67 -4.26 -14.59 4.21
N ARG A 68 -5.13 -15.62 4.32
CA ARG A 68 -5.19 -16.55 5.46
C ARG A 68 -5.36 -15.86 6.81
N VAL A 69 -6.18 -14.81 6.85
CA VAL A 69 -6.54 -14.10 8.08
C VAL A 69 -7.94 -14.55 8.50
N PRO A 70 -8.10 -15.58 9.37
CA PRO A 70 -9.42 -16.16 9.64
C PRO A 70 -10.39 -15.17 10.30
N ASN A 71 -9.87 -14.31 11.18
CA ASN A 71 -10.64 -13.32 11.93
C ASN A 71 -10.10 -11.91 11.62
N PRO A 72 -10.34 -11.37 10.42
CA PRO A 72 -9.98 -9.98 10.11
C PRO A 72 -10.89 -9.02 10.92
N PRO A 73 -10.49 -7.75 11.12
CA PRO A 73 -11.37 -6.75 11.71
C PRO A 73 -12.72 -6.69 10.98
N GLU A 74 -13.81 -6.64 11.73
CA GLU A 74 -15.16 -6.63 11.17
C GLU A 74 -15.44 -5.28 10.47
N PRO A 75 -15.85 -5.28 9.19
CA PRO A 75 -16.20 -4.06 8.48
C PRO A 75 -17.49 -3.46 9.03
N LYS A 76 -17.64 -2.14 8.87
CA LYS A 76 -18.90 -1.46 9.21
C LYS A 76 -20.03 -1.88 8.26
N GLU A 77 -19.67 -2.14 7.01
CA GLU A 77 -20.61 -2.50 5.96
C GLU A 77 -19.91 -3.36 4.90
N LEU A 78 -20.69 -4.18 4.20
CA LEU A 78 -20.25 -4.93 3.03
C LEU A 78 -21.04 -4.48 1.79
N ILE A 79 -20.34 -4.00 0.77
CA ILE A 79 -20.94 -3.70 -0.54
C ILE A 79 -20.56 -4.82 -1.51
N LYS A 80 -21.48 -5.75 -1.79
CA LYS A 80 -21.20 -6.92 -2.66
C LYS A 80 -19.96 -7.70 -2.20
N GLY A 81 -19.79 -7.85 -0.88
CA GLY A 81 -18.64 -8.50 -0.24
C GLY A 81 -17.39 -7.63 -0.08
N ILE A 82 -17.36 -6.42 -0.68
CA ILE A 82 -16.28 -5.45 -0.50
C ILE A 82 -16.36 -4.87 0.91
N LYS A 83 -15.22 -4.88 1.62
CA LYS A 83 -15.10 -4.42 2.98
C LYS A 83 -15.10 -2.88 3.06
N VAL A 84 -16.00 -2.30 3.84
CA VAL A 84 -16.07 -0.86 4.12
C VAL A 84 -15.77 -0.60 5.59
N TYR A 85 -14.66 0.10 5.86
CA TYR A 85 -14.28 0.56 7.19
C TYR A 85 -14.38 2.09 7.28
N ASP A 86 -14.32 2.63 8.49
CA ASP A 86 -13.90 4.02 8.66
C ASP A 86 -12.37 4.13 8.63
N GLU A 87 -11.84 5.34 8.69
CA GLU A 87 -10.41 5.58 8.62
C GLU A 87 -9.59 4.84 9.70
N TYR A 88 -10.14 4.70 10.91
CA TYR A 88 -9.49 3.93 11.97
C TYR A 88 -9.41 2.44 11.61
N GLY A 89 -10.55 1.85 11.20
CA GLY A 89 -10.59 0.47 10.74
C GLY A 89 -9.72 0.23 9.50
N ASP A 90 -9.64 1.20 8.59
CA ASP A 90 -8.77 1.12 7.42
C ASP A 90 -7.29 1.09 7.81
N LYS A 91 -6.84 1.90 8.76
CA LYS A 91 -5.45 1.84 9.29
C LYS A 91 -5.16 0.47 9.91
N GLU A 92 -6.08 -0.10 10.66
CA GLU A 92 -5.87 -1.41 11.29
C GLU A 92 -5.85 -2.54 10.25
N VAL A 93 -6.77 -2.51 9.29
CA VAL A 93 -6.87 -3.54 8.25
C VAL A 93 -5.71 -3.45 7.27
N SER A 94 -5.20 -2.24 6.94
CA SER A 94 -3.99 -2.11 6.11
C SER A 94 -2.78 -2.78 6.77
N LYS A 95 -2.61 -2.63 8.09
CA LYS A 95 -1.55 -3.33 8.85
C LYS A 95 -1.73 -4.84 8.81
N VAL A 96 -2.96 -5.32 9.04
CA VAL A 96 -3.29 -6.75 8.99
C VAL A 96 -2.97 -7.34 7.62
N MET A 97 -3.37 -6.66 6.53
CA MET A 97 -3.10 -7.09 5.17
C MET A 97 -1.59 -7.10 4.85
N ALA A 98 -0.85 -6.07 5.25
CA ALA A 98 0.60 -5.98 5.07
C ALA A 98 1.34 -7.12 5.81
N LYS A 99 0.99 -7.36 7.08
CA LYS A 99 1.56 -8.46 7.88
C LYS A 99 1.23 -9.83 7.28
N ALA A 100 0.00 -10.00 6.81
CA ALA A 100 -0.44 -11.25 6.20
C ALA A 100 0.32 -11.55 4.89
N VAL A 101 0.46 -10.58 3.98
CA VAL A 101 1.20 -10.80 2.73
C VAL A 101 2.70 -10.97 2.97
N LYS A 102 3.28 -10.28 3.97
CA LYS A 102 4.67 -10.53 4.41
C LYS A 102 4.86 -11.98 4.83
N LYS A 103 3.98 -12.49 5.69
CA LYS A 103 4.03 -13.89 6.17
C LYS A 103 3.82 -14.90 5.04
N LEU A 104 2.91 -14.61 4.11
CA LEU A 104 2.60 -15.49 2.99
C LEU A 104 3.78 -15.66 2.03
N THR A 105 4.55 -14.58 1.82
CA THR A 105 5.58 -14.51 0.77
C THR A 105 7.01 -14.54 1.29
N ASN A 106 7.21 -14.34 2.60
CA ASN A 106 8.52 -14.14 3.22
C ASN A 106 9.33 -13.04 2.50
N CYS A 107 8.65 -11.94 2.14
CA CYS A 107 9.27 -10.78 1.49
C CYS A 107 9.91 -9.84 2.52
N ASP A 108 10.83 -8.99 2.04
CA ASP A 108 11.55 -8.03 2.88
C ASP A 108 10.64 -6.86 3.27
N ILE A 109 9.89 -6.33 2.30
CA ILE A 109 8.97 -5.21 2.47
C ILE A 109 7.56 -5.62 2.01
N ALA A 110 6.57 -5.42 2.86
CA ALA A 110 5.18 -5.72 2.55
C ALA A 110 4.29 -4.48 2.63
N ILE A 111 3.33 -4.35 1.72
CA ILE A 111 2.44 -3.19 1.63
C ILE A 111 0.98 -3.65 1.74
N GLY A 112 0.21 -2.97 2.57
CA GLY A 112 -1.23 -3.17 2.72
C GLY A 112 -1.98 -1.87 2.45
N THR A 113 -3.05 -1.90 1.65
CA THR A 113 -3.89 -0.71 1.42
C THR A 113 -5.38 -1.03 1.50
N THR A 114 -6.14 -0.16 2.16
CA THR A 114 -7.62 -0.22 2.22
C THR A 114 -8.21 1.18 2.37
N ALA A 115 -9.39 1.40 1.80
CA ALA A 115 -10.12 2.65 1.98
C ALA A 115 -11.62 2.44 1.82
N GLY A 116 -12.38 2.61 2.90
CA GLY A 116 -13.82 2.73 2.91
C GLY A 116 -14.24 4.20 2.96
N ILE A 117 -14.53 4.68 4.17
CA ILE A 117 -14.98 6.04 4.49
C ILE A 117 -13.83 6.81 5.12
N GLY A 118 -13.42 7.93 4.53
CA GLY A 118 -12.30 8.73 5.00
C GLY A 118 -11.12 8.74 4.04
N ARG A 119 -9.90 8.92 4.58
CA ARG A 119 -8.66 9.01 3.79
C ARG A 119 -8.01 7.65 3.51
N GLY A 120 -8.57 6.56 4.04
CA GLY A 120 -8.03 5.20 3.92
C GLY A 120 -6.76 4.96 4.75
N GLY A 121 -6.26 3.74 4.70
CA GLY A 121 -5.09 3.24 5.40
C GLY A 121 -4.07 2.67 4.43
N ILE A 122 -2.80 3.01 4.65
CA ILE A 122 -1.63 2.53 3.93
C ILE A 122 -0.64 2.06 4.99
N SER A 123 -0.20 0.81 4.91
CA SER A 123 0.81 0.28 5.81
C SER A 123 1.97 -0.33 5.05
N VAL A 124 3.19 -0.04 5.49
CA VAL A 124 4.44 -0.65 5.02
C VAL A 124 5.09 -1.36 6.19
N VAL A 125 5.37 -2.66 6.03
CA VAL A 125 5.90 -3.51 7.08
C VAL A 125 7.20 -4.15 6.62
N THR A 126 8.25 -3.98 7.41
CA THR A 126 9.52 -4.71 7.30
C THR A 126 9.74 -5.55 8.56
N ASP A 127 10.91 -6.18 8.67
CA ASP A 127 11.29 -6.90 9.89
C ASP A 127 11.56 -5.95 11.07
N GLU A 128 12.01 -4.73 10.78
CA GLU A 128 12.42 -3.73 11.78
C GLU A 128 11.34 -2.65 12.01
N LEU A 129 10.47 -2.42 11.04
CA LEU A 129 9.59 -1.27 11.00
C LEU A 129 8.15 -1.64 10.67
N GLU A 130 7.23 -0.88 11.23
CA GLU A 130 5.84 -0.80 10.83
C GLU A 130 5.45 0.66 10.66
N ILE A 131 5.19 1.04 9.41
CA ILE A 131 4.80 2.38 9.02
C ILE A 131 3.32 2.33 8.67
N THR A 132 2.51 3.24 9.21
CA THR A 132 1.11 3.42 8.81
C THR A 132 0.82 4.88 8.53
N THR A 133 0.05 5.14 7.48
CA THR A 133 -0.41 6.49 7.14
C THR A 133 -1.77 6.44 6.46
N THR A 134 -2.31 7.60 6.11
CA THR A 134 -3.52 7.78 5.31
C THR A 134 -3.18 8.53 4.03
N THR A 135 -4.11 8.60 3.07
CA THR A 135 -4.01 9.62 2.01
C THR A 135 -4.30 11.01 2.57
N ASN A 136 -4.26 12.04 1.71
CA ASN A 136 -4.72 13.39 2.05
C ASN A 136 -6.10 13.70 1.43
N ILE A 137 -6.76 12.70 0.84
CA ILE A 137 -8.02 12.86 0.10
C ILE A 137 -9.11 12.07 0.82
N ASN A 138 -10.12 12.78 1.32
CA ASN A 138 -11.31 12.16 1.91
C ASN A 138 -12.27 11.73 0.80
N ALA A 139 -12.79 10.51 0.87
CA ALA A 139 -13.86 10.02 0.01
C ALA A 139 -14.69 8.95 0.74
N ASP A 140 -15.86 8.63 0.19
CA ASP A 140 -16.74 7.58 0.69
C ASP A 140 -16.97 6.52 -0.40
N LEU A 141 -16.59 5.27 -0.13
CA LEU A 141 -16.76 4.16 -1.07
C LEU A 141 -18.24 3.80 -1.33
N ARG A 142 -19.15 4.21 -0.45
CA ARG A 142 -20.60 3.96 -0.59
C ARG A 142 -21.24 4.89 -1.61
N GLU A 143 -20.60 6.01 -1.90
CA GLU A 143 -21.09 7.01 -2.83
C GLU A 143 -20.60 6.75 -4.25
N ASN A 144 -21.45 7.02 -5.24
CA ASN A 144 -21.05 6.99 -6.64
C ASN A 144 -20.27 8.26 -7.02
N ASN A 145 -19.07 8.40 -6.45
CA ASN A 145 -18.18 9.54 -6.66
C ASN A 145 -16.83 9.09 -7.23
N SER A 146 -16.83 8.71 -8.51
CA SER A 146 -15.63 8.23 -9.20
C SER A 146 -14.47 9.23 -9.19
N PHE A 147 -14.74 10.54 -9.15
CA PHE A 147 -13.71 11.57 -9.19
C PHE A 147 -12.88 11.61 -7.91
N ASP A 148 -13.53 11.68 -6.74
CA ASP A 148 -12.81 11.71 -5.47
C ASP A 148 -12.22 10.34 -5.12
N LEU A 149 -12.90 9.25 -5.50
CA LEU A 149 -12.34 7.90 -5.39
C LEU A 149 -11.06 7.74 -6.20
N LEU A 150 -11.02 8.26 -7.43
CA LEU A 150 -9.81 8.24 -8.27
C LEU A 150 -8.70 9.10 -7.67
N LYS A 151 -8.99 10.32 -7.20
CA LYS A 151 -8.00 11.17 -6.53
C LYS A 151 -7.42 10.50 -5.28
N ARG A 152 -8.26 9.84 -4.48
CA ARG A 152 -7.83 9.08 -3.31
C ARG A 152 -6.92 7.93 -3.71
N GLN A 153 -7.30 7.15 -4.74
CA GLN A 153 -6.46 6.09 -5.30
C GLN A 153 -5.07 6.61 -5.71
N GLU A 154 -5.02 7.67 -6.54
CA GLU A 154 -3.75 8.22 -7.01
C GLU A 154 -2.88 8.76 -5.87
N SER A 155 -3.50 9.45 -4.91
CA SER A 155 -2.80 9.93 -3.71
C SER A 155 -2.20 8.77 -2.91
N GLY A 156 -2.95 7.68 -2.74
CA GLY A 156 -2.46 6.50 -2.03
C GLY A 156 -1.32 5.78 -2.74
N ILE A 157 -1.39 5.65 -4.07
CA ILE A 157 -0.30 5.06 -4.86
C ILE A 157 0.97 5.89 -4.73
N LYS A 158 0.88 7.20 -4.96
CA LYS A 158 2.02 8.13 -4.86
C LYS A 158 2.66 8.10 -3.47
N LYS A 159 1.85 8.14 -2.42
CA LYS A 159 2.33 8.17 -1.04
C LYS A 159 2.97 6.85 -0.61
N ALA A 160 2.39 5.71 -1.00
CA ALA A 160 2.99 4.41 -0.73
C ALA A 160 4.34 4.25 -1.44
N ILE A 161 4.42 4.64 -2.71
CA ILE A 161 5.68 4.64 -3.48
C ILE A 161 6.71 5.54 -2.82
N GLU A 162 6.34 6.78 -2.45
CA GLU A 162 7.25 7.72 -1.78
C GLU A 162 7.85 7.13 -0.51
N ILE A 163 7.03 6.49 0.34
CA ILE A 163 7.50 5.79 1.54
C ILE A 163 8.53 4.71 1.19
N ILE A 164 8.26 3.90 0.16
CA ILE A 164 9.17 2.82 -0.27
C ILE A 164 10.50 3.40 -0.78
N LEU A 165 10.45 4.42 -1.63
CA LEU A 165 11.66 5.04 -2.18
C LEU A 165 12.51 5.70 -1.09
N LEU A 166 11.89 6.38 -0.13
CA LEU A 166 12.59 6.95 1.02
C LEU A 166 13.20 5.86 1.91
N LEU A 167 12.46 4.78 2.16
CA LEU A 167 12.92 3.65 2.97
C LEU A 167 14.13 2.96 2.32
N LEU A 168 14.07 2.68 1.02
CA LEU A 168 15.17 2.06 0.27
C LEU A 168 16.45 2.94 0.26
N ASN A 169 16.30 4.25 0.36
CA ASN A 169 17.40 5.21 0.43
C ASN A 169 17.79 5.62 1.86
N ASN A 170 17.20 4.99 2.89
CA ASN A 170 17.43 5.30 4.30
C ASN A 170 17.19 6.78 4.69
N ASP A 171 16.29 7.49 3.99
CA ASP A 171 15.96 8.89 4.25
C ASP A 171 14.83 9.00 5.31
N PHE A 172 15.16 8.60 6.54
CA PHE A 172 14.22 8.61 7.67
C PHE A 172 13.76 10.01 8.04
N LYS A 173 14.60 11.02 7.85
CA LYS A 173 14.25 12.42 8.13
C LYS A 173 13.07 12.88 7.26
N LYS A 174 13.11 12.60 5.96
CA LYS A 174 11.96 12.90 5.08
C LYS A 174 10.78 11.99 5.36
N LEU A 175 11.02 10.72 5.68
CA LEU A 175 9.95 9.78 6.03
C LEU A 175 9.14 10.29 7.23
N GLU A 176 9.81 10.74 8.30
CA GLU A 176 9.17 11.33 9.49
C GLU A 176 8.43 12.65 9.20
N SER A 177 8.73 13.32 8.08
CA SER A 177 8.04 14.54 7.66
C SER A 177 6.75 14.29 6.87
N ILE A 178 6.45 13.03 6.51
CA ILE A 178 5.24 12.69 5.78
C ILE A 178 4.01 12.92 6.68
N GLU A 179 3.01 13.63 6.14
CA GLU A 179 1.79 13.95 6.87
C GLU A 179 1.05 12.68 7.32
N ASN A 180 0.50 12.69 8.55
CA ASN A 180 -0.27 11.57 9.12
C ASN A 180 0.51 10.24 9.17
N ILE A 181 1.86 10.27 9.24
CA ILE A 181 2.67 9.06 9.37
C ILE A 181 2.82 8.64 10.83
N GLU A 182 2.71 7.35 11.07
CA GLU A 182 3.02 6.68 12.33
C GLU A 182 4.10 5.64 12.03
N ILE A 183 5.23 5.70 12.74
CA ILE A 183 6.36 4.77 12.57
C ILE A 183 6.61 4.06 13.90
N ILE A 184 6.56 2.73 13.88
CA ILE A 184 6.86 1.87 15.02
C ILE A 184 8.11 1.04 14.69
N LYS A 185 9.11 1.09 15.57
CA LYS A 185 10.30 0.23 15.52
C LYS A 185 10.01 -1.06 16.32
N LYS A 186 10.38 -2.21 15.78
CA LYS A 186 10.17 -3.53 16.40
C LYS A 186 11.37 -3.99 17.23
#